data_AF-A0AAV7YG23-F1
#
_entry.id   AF-A0AAV7YG23-F1
#
_cell.length_a   1.000
_cell.length_b   1.000
_cell.length_c   1.000
_cell.angle_alpha   90.00
_cell.angle_beta   90.00
_cell.angle_gamma   90.00
#
_symmetry.space_group_name_H-M   'P 1'
#
loop_
_entity.id
_entity.type
_entity.pdbx_description
1 polymer ?
#
loop_
_entity_poly.entity_id
_entity_poly.type
_entity_poly.pdbx_seq_one_letter_code
_entity_poly.pdbx_strand_id
1 'polypeptide(L)'
;MKKLVLFVIFFGFLFTLYQCSPIYGAVYYDSKTNTRLFSNKLDLNGVATGMENDQVDLDGFEKVVLKTSSSNEYTDLEKSYGIGLLEGILTSDRITQVYQNWMKMRYPHGIPDQVAGLSGKTLLG
;
A
#
# COMPACT_ATOMS: atom_id res chain seq x y z
N MET A 1 6.32 25.71 36.20
CA MET A 1 6.99 25.59 34.88
C MET A 1 7.44 24.16 34.53
N LYS A 2 7.86 23.30 35.47
CA LYS A 2 8.30 21.92 35.16
C LYS A 2 7.22 20.97 34.60
N LYS A 3 5.94 21.19 34.92
CA LYS A 3 4.82 20.36 34.43
C LYS A 3 4.47 20.55 32.94
N LEU A 4 4.78 21.73 32.39
CA LEU A 4 4.48 22.06 30.98
C LEU A 4 5.47 21.39 30.02
N VAL A 5 6.74 21.31 30.42
CA VAL A 5 7.82 20.71 29.60
C VAL A 5 7.62 19.19 29.45
N LEU A 6 7.24 18.50 30.53
CA LEU A 6 6.90 17.06 30.45
C LEU A 6 5.67 16.79 29.56
N PHE A 7 4.69 17.69 29.56
CA PHE A 7 3.49 17.56 28.72
C PHE A 7 3.84 17.65 27.23
N VAL A 8 4.67 18.62 26.82
CA VAL A 8 5.07 18.78 25.42
C VAL A 8 5.91 17.59 24.92
N ILE A 9 6.82 17.06 25.75
CA ILE A 9 7.63 15.89 25.39
C ILE A 9 6.75 14.64 25.26
N PHE A 10 5.81 14.43 26.19
CA PHE A 10 4.92 13.27 26.17
C PHE A 10 3.98 13.29 24.95
N PHE A 11 3.40 14.44 24.62
CA PHE A 11 2.54 14.57 23.43
C PHE A 11 3.33 14.51 22.12
N GLY A 12 4.54 15.07 22.07
CA GLY A 12 5.44 14.91 20.92
C GLY A 12 5.81 13.45 20.68
N PHE A 13 6.09 12.69 21.75
CA PHE A 13 6.45 11.28 21.65
C PHE A 13 5.25 10.39 21.25
N LEU A 14 4.06 10.68 21.77
CA LEU A 14 2.82 10.01 21.34
C LEU A 14 2.48 10.30 19.88
N PHE A 15 2.74 11.52 19.39
CA PHE A 15 2.52 11.88 18.00
C PHE A 15 3.49 11.14 17.06
N THR A 16 4.77 11.02 17.43
CA THR A 16 5.74 10.24 16.65
C THR A 16 5.44 8.74 16.62
N LEU A 17 4.88 8.18 17.69
CA LEU A 17 4.46 6.76 17.72
C LEU A 17 3.22 6.51 16.85
N TYR A 18 2.31 7.49 16.75
CA TYR A 18 1.12 7.39 15.91
C TYR A 18 1.46 7.37 14.41
N GLN A 19 2.46 8.15 13.99
CA GLN A 19 2.86 8.25 12.57
C GLN A 19 3.68 7.06 12.05
N CYS A 20 4.09 6.11 12.90
CA CYS A 20 4.84 4.93 12.50
C CYS A 20 4.15 3.61 12.86
N SER A 21 2.81 3.62 12.93
CA SER A 21 2.06 2.39 13.17
C SER A 21 1.92 1.59 11.86
N PRO A 22 2.33 0.32 11.83
CA PRO A 22 2.22 -0.49 10.62
C PRO A 22 0.76 -0.69 10.23
N ILE A 23 0.50 -0.63 8.92
CA ILE A 23 -0.80 -0.96 8.32
C ILE A 23 -0.81 -2.44 7.99
N TYR A 24 -1.84 -3.16 8.43
CA TYR A 24 -2.00 -4.59 8.16
C TYR A 24 -3.05 -4.84 7.09
N GLY A 25 -2.86 -5.92 6.34
CA GLY A 25 -3.83 -6.36 5.35
C GLY A 25 -3.90 -7.87 5.19
N ALA A 26 -5.08 -8.34 4.79
CA ALA A 26 -5.32 -9.68 4.31
C ALA A 26 -6.28 -9.65 3.13
N VAL A 27 -6.01 -10.49 2.13
CA VAL A 27 -6.87 -10.72 0.97
C VAL A 27 -7.44 -12.12 1.08
N TYR A 28 -8.73 -12.25 0.81
CA TYR A 28 -9.45 -13.53 0.74
C TYR A 28 -9.97 -13.75 -0.66
N TYR A 29 -10.15 -15.02 -1.02
CA TYR A 29 -10.75 -15.43 -2.27
C TYR A 29 -12.04 -16.19 -1.99
N ASP A 30 -13.15 -15.71 -2.54
CA ASP A 30 -14.43 -16.43 -2.52
C ASP A 30 -14.63 -17.12 -3.86
N SER A 31 -14.51 -18.45 -3.85
CA SER A 31 -14.64 -19.30 -5.04
C SER A 31 -16.07 -19.39 -5.57
N LYS A 32 -17.09 -19.09 -4.75
CA LYS A 32 -18.50 -19.15 -5.18
C LYS A 32 -18.88 -17.94 -6.04
N THR A 33 -18.35 -16.78 -5.68
CA THR A 33 -18.63 -15.51 -6.34
C THR A 33 -17.51 -15.06 -7.27
N ASN A 34 -16.36 -15.76 -7.25
CA ASN A 34 -15.12 -15.33 -7.91
C ASN A 34 -14.75 -13.89 -7.52
N THR A 35 -14.97 -13.53 -6.26
CA THR A 35 -14.65 -12.20 -5.72
C THR A 35 -13.45 -12.26 -4.78
N ARG A 36 -12.78 -11.12 -4.64
CA ARG A 36 -11.69 -10.93 -3.70
C ARG A 36 -12.14 -9.94 -2.64
N LEU A 37 -11.85 -10.24 -1.39
CA LEU A 37 -12.20 -9.39 -0.26
C LEU A 37 -10.92 -8.92 0.42
N PHE A 38 -10.90 -7.66 0.83
CA PHE A 38 -9.79 -7.08 1.59
C PHE A 38 -10.23 -6.86 3.04
N SER A 39 -9.33 -7.14 3.98
CA SER A 39 -9.46 -6.83 5.40
C SER A 39 -8.23 -6.05 5.85
N ASN A 40 -8.45 -5.01 6.66
CA ASN A 40 -7.40 -4.19 7.27
C ASN A 40 -6.82 -4.82 8.55
N LYS A 41 -6.86 -6.15 8.66
CA LYS A 41 -6.38 -6.91 9.81
C LYS A 41 -5.35 -7.94 9.34
N LEU A 42 -4.42 -8.24 10.22
CA LEU A 42 -3.51 -9.37 10.03
C LEU A 42 -4.31 -10.67 10.24
N ASP A 43 -4.53 -11.42 9.16
CA ASP A 43 -5.19 -12.72 9.19
C ASP A 43 -4.46 -13.70 8.27
N LEU A 44 -3.92 -14.76 8.89
CA LEU A 44 -3.10 -15.76 8.21
C LEU A 44 -3.93 -16.75 7.38
N ASN A 45 -5.27 -16.71 7.48
CA ASN A 45 -6.16 -17.57 6.71
C ASN A 45 -6.46 -17.03 5.30
N GLY A 46 -6.11 -15.76 5.03
CA GLY A 46 -6.25 -15.16 3.70
C GLY A 46 -5.37 -15.85 2.65
N VAL A 47 -5.70 -15.66 1.37
CA VAL A 47 -4.85 -16.08 0.24
C VAL A 47 -3.52 -15.32 0.25
N ALA A 48 -3.53 -14.06 0.72
CA ALA A 48 -2.35 -13.26 0.97
C ALA A 48 -2.55 -12.42 2.24
N THR A 49 -1.47 -12.19 2.98
CA THR A 49 -1.43 -11.34 4.18
C THR A 49 -0.11 -10.59 4.23
N GLY A 50 -0.11 -9.45 4.90
CA GLY A 50 1.08 -8.63 4.99
C GLY A 50 0.90 -7.40 5.84
N MET A 51 1.97 -6.61 5.84
CA MET A 51 2.00 -5.31 6.47
C MET A 51 2.83 -4.33 5.64
N GLU A 52 2.48 -3.07 5.76
CA GLU A 52 3.25 -1.93 5.31
C GLU A 52 3.63 -1.13 6.55
N ASN A 53 4.86 -0.61 6.55
CA ASN A 53 5.41 0.16 7.65
C ASN A 53 6.16 1.35 7.05
N ASP A 54 5.50 2.50 7.05
CA ASP A 54 6.04 3.74 6.54
C ASP A 54 7.05 4.32 7.54
N GLN A 55 8.32 4.14 7.22
CA GLN A 55 9.44 4.70 7.97
C GLN A 55 10.24 5.69 7.11
N VAL A 56 9.66 6.19 6.01
CA VAL A 56 10.37 7.06 5.07
C VAL A 56 10.89 8.32 5.75
N ASP A 57 10.11 8.89 6.67
CA ASP A 57 10.53 10.08 7.43
C ASP A 57 11.61 9.77 8.49
N LEU A 58 11.76 8.51 8.90
CA LEU A 58 12.73 8.08 9.92
C LEU A 58 14.05 7.55 9.34
N ASP A 59 13.98 6.63 8.38
CA ASP A 59 15.15 5.95 7.81
C ASP A 59 15.24 6.05 6.28
N GLY A 60 14.26 6.68 5.63
CA GLY A 60 14.21 6.82 4.18
C GLY A 60 13.58 5.64 3.44
N PHE A 61 13.06 4.63 4.16
CA PHE A 61 12.49 3.43 3.57
C PHE A 61 11.04 3.19 4.00
N GLU A 62 10.21 2.81 3.04
CA GLU A 62 8.94 2.12 3.29
C GLU A 62 9.22 0.62 3.28
N LYS A 63 8.75 -0.11 4.30
CA LYS A 63 8.96 -1.56 4.41
C LYS A 63 7.64 -2.27 4.21
N VAL A 64 7.58 -3.09 3.16
CA VAL A 64 6.43 -3.94 2.85
C VAL A 64 6.82 -5.40 3.04
N VAL A 65 6.06 -6.12 3.86
CA VAL A 65 6.25 -7.55 4.10
C VAL A 65 4.98 -8.28 3.70
N LEU A 66 5.09 -9.16 2.72
CA LEU A 66 3.97 -9.89 2.15
C LEU A 66 4.21 -11.40 2.25
N LYS A 67 3.11 -12.14 2.42
CA LYS A 67 3.12 -13.60 2.48
C LYS A 67 1.87 -14.14 1.82
N THR A 68 2.03 -15.16 0.99
CA THR A 68 0.92 -15.95 0.45
C THR A 68 0.60 -17.13 1.36
N SER A 69 -0.63 -17.64 1.25
CA SER A 69 -1.05 -18.84 1.95
C SER A 69 -0.21 -20.06 1.53
N SER A 70 0.19 -20.87 2.51
CA SER A 70 0.78 -22.20 2.27
C SER A 70 -0.27 -23.28 2.01
N SER A 71 -1.57 -22.94 2.06
CA SER A 71 -2.64 -23.88 1.76
C SER A 71 -2.61 -24.31 0.29
N ASN A 72 -2.97 -25.57 0.04
CA ASN A 72 -3.18 -26.11 -1.31
C ASN A 72 -4.60 -25.79 -1.83
N GLU A 73 -5.44 -25.13 -1.03
CA GLU A 73 -6.78 -24.71 -1.43
C GLU A 73 -6.75 -23.58 -2.47
N TYR A 74 -5.66 -22.82 -2.54
CA TYR A 74 -5.48 -21.74 -3.50
C TYR A 74 -4.49 -22.15 -4.59
N THR A 75 -4.85 -21.86 -5.84
CA THR A 75 -3.97 -22.01 -7.01
C THR A 75 -2.81 -21.00 -6.97
N ASP A 76 -1.74 -21.29 -7.70
CA ASP A 76 -0.60 -20.36 -7.83
C ASP A 76 -1.03 -19.02 -8.47
N LEU A 77 -2.02 -19.06 -9.35
CA LEU A 77 -2.61 -17.86 -9.95
C LEU A 77 -3.35 -17.01 -8.91
N GLU A 78 -4.16 -17.62 -8.05
CA GLU A 78 -4.87 -16.92 -6.98
C GLU A 78 -3.90 -16.35 -5.95
N LYS A 79 -2.84 -17.09 -5.61
CA LYS A 79 -1.77 -16.61 -4.72
C LYS A 79 -1.03 -15.42 -5.32
N SER A 80 -0.62 -15.50 -6.58
CA SER A 80 0.09 -14.42 -7.29
C SER A 80 -0.78 -13.18 -7.46
N TYR A 81 -2.05 -13.37 -7.77
CA TYR A 81 -3.01 -12.27 -7.85
C TYR A 81 -3.27 -11.65 -6.47
N GLY A 82 -3.47 -12.49 -5.46
CA GLY A 82 -3.75 -12.06 -4.09
C GLY A 82 -2.62 -11.22 -3.50
N ILE A 83 -1.36 -11.62 -3.69
CA ILE A 83 -0.21 -10.86 -3.21
C ILE A 83 -0.05 -9.52 -3.93
N GLY A 84 -0.24 -9.48 -5.26
CA GLY A 84 -0.19 -8.22 -6.02
C GLY A 84 -1.32 -7.27 -5.66
N LEU A 85 -2.54 -7.78 -5.44
CA LEU A 85 -3.66 -6.97 -4.95
C LEU A 85 -3.37 -6.40 -3.56
N LEU A 86 -2.84 -7.22 -2.66
CA LEU A 86 -2.49 -6.78 -1.31
C LEU A 86 -1.41 -5.69 -1.32
N GLU A 87 -0.34 -5.89 -2.09
CA GLU A 87 0.73 -4.89 -2.27
C GLU A 87 0.17 -3.57 -2.76
N GLY A 88 -0.64 -3.61 -3.83
CA GLY A 88 -1.23 -2.42 -4.42
C GLY A 88 -2.16 -1.66 -3.46
N ILE A 89 -2.90 -2.37 -2.60
CA ILE A 89 -3.74 -1.73 -1.58
C ILE A 89 -2.87 -1.06 -0.51
N LEU A 90 -1.92 -1.80 0.06
CA LEU A 90 -1.08 -1.31 1.15
C LEU A 90 -0.19 -0.12 0.73
N THR A 91 0.28 -0.11 -0.52
CA THR A 91 1.21 0.92 -1.03
C THR A 91 0.55 1.96 -1.92
N SER A 92 -0.80 2.00 -1.99
CA SER A 92 -1.55 2.84 -2.92
C SER A 92 -1.19 4.33 -2.83
N ASP A 93 -1.06 4.86 -1.62
CA ASP A 93 -0.66 6.24 -1.38
C ASP A 93 0.77 6.51 -1.87
N ARG A 94 1.71 5.59 -1.59
CA ARG A 94 3.09 5.74 -2.03
C ARG A 94 3.24 5.63 -3.54
N ILE A 95 2.56 4.67 -4.17
CA ILE A 95 2.51 4.52 -5.64
C ILE A 95 2.03 5.83 -6.28
N THR A 96 1.00 6.45 -5.70
CA THR A 96 0.46 7.73 -6.19
C THR A 96 1.51 8.85 -6.09
N GLN A 97 2.21 8.95 -4.95
CA GLN A 97 3.26 9.96 -4.77
C GLN A 97 4.43 9.75 -5.73
N VAL A 98 4.90 8.50 -5.89
CA VAL A 98 5.98 8.15 -6.83
C VAL A 98 5.58 8.51 -8.25
N TYR A 99 4.37 8.15 -8.66
CA TYR A 99 3.84 8.49 -9.98
C TYR A 99 3.83 10.00 -10.21
N GLN A 100 3.29 10.78 -9.28
CA GLN A 100 3.25 12.25 -9.39
C GLN A 100 4.65 12.86 -9.49
N ASN A 101 5.61 12.38 -8.70
CA ASN A 101 6.98 12.84 -8.73
C ASN A 101 7.66 12.51 -10.06
N TRP A 102 7.47 11.29 -10.55
CA TRP A 102 8.00 10.86 -11.85
C TRP A 102 7.43 11.67 -13.00
N MET A 103 6.12 11.91 -13.01
CA MET A 103 5.48 12.70 -14.04
C MET A 103 5.96 14.15 -14.04
N LYS A 104 6.19 14.76 -12.86
CA LYS A 104 6.78 16.10 -12.74
C LYS A 104 8.21 16.15 -13.28
N MET A 105 9.03 15.15 -13.00
CA MET A 105 10.41 15.09 -13.51
C MET A 105 10.48 14.87 -15.02
N ARG A 106 9.63 13.98 -15.55
CA ARG A 106 9.61 13.62 -16.96
C ARG A 106 8.97 14.70 -17.84
N TYR A 107 8.00 15.43 -17.29
CA TYR A 107 7.21 16.43 -17.99
C TYR A 107 7.18 17.76 -17.21
N PRO A 108 8.33 18.44 -17.04
CA PRO A 108 8.42 19.66 -16.23
C PRO A 108 7.62 20.85 -16.82
N HIS A 109 7.30 20.79 -18.11
CA HIS A 109 6.52 21.80 -18.82
C HIS A 109 5.07 21.33 -19.12
N GLY A 110 4.61 20.27 -18.44
CA GLY A 110 3.31 19.65 -18.68
C GLY A 110 3.39 18.41 -19.56
N ILE A 111 2.41 17.52 -19.39
CA ILE A 111 2.29 16.30 -20.20
C ILE A 111 1.86 16.72 -21.61
N PRO A 112 2.58 16.36 -22.69
CA PRO A 112 2.19 16.71 -24.04
C PRO A 112 0.77 16.21 -24.34
N ASP A 113 -0.08 17.06 -24.92
CA ASP A 113 -1.49 16.76 -25.21
C ASP A 113 -1.70 15.48 -26.03
N GLN A 114 -0.68 15.09 -26.81
CA GLN A 114 -0.67 13.85 -27.60
C GLN A 114 -0.69 12.57 -26.75
N VAL A 115 -0.28 12.65 -25.47
CA VAL A 115 -0.26 11.51 -24.54
C VAL A 115 -1.51 11.50 -23.64
N ALA A 116 -2.07 12.67 -23.31
CA ALA A 116 -3.29 12.80 -22.52
C ALA A 116 -4.54 12.22 -23.24
N GLY A 117 -4.55 12.28 -24.58
CA GLY A 117 -5.64 11.83 -25.44
C GLY A 117 -5.70 10.32 -25.74
N LEU A 118 -4.72 9.51 -25.33
CA LEU A 118 -4.71 8.06 -25.57
C LEU A 118 -5.43 7.25 -24.47
N SER A 119 -5.90 7.90 -23.40
CA SER A 119 -6.57 7.28 -22.25
C SER A 119 -7.96 6.68 -22.55
N GLY A 120 -8.45 6.72 -23.80
CA GLY A 120 -9.74 6.14 -24.18
C GLY A 120 -9.79 5.37 -25.51
N LYS A 121 -8.73 5.34 -26.33
CA LYS A 121 -8.79 4.70 -27.66
C LYS A 121 -7.67 3.69 -27.97
N THR A 122 -6.71 3.48 -27.07
CA THR A 122 -5.52 2.65 -27.36
C THR A 122 -5.37 1.46 -26.40
N LEU A 123 -6.47 1.02 -25.79
CA LEU A 123 -6.52 -0.26 -25.05
C LEU A 123 -7.34 -1.35 -25.78
N LEU A 124 -7.80 -1.09 -27.01
CA LEU A 124 -8.55 -2.06 -27.84
C LEU A 124 -8.06 -2.09 -29.30
N GLY A 125 -6.78 -1.78 -29.54
CA GLY A 125 -6.12 -1.97 -30.83
C GLY A 125 -5.25 -3.21 -30.83
#